data_AF-A0A4Y7Q094-F1
#
_entry.id   AF-A0A4Y7Q094-F1
#
_cell.length_a   1.000
_cell.length_b   1.000
_cell.length_c   1.000
_cell.angle_alpha   90.00
_cell.angle_beta   90.00
_cell.angle_gamma   90.00
#
_symmetry.space_group_name_H-M   'P 1'
#
loop_
_entity.id
_entity.type
_entity.pdbx_description
1 polymer ?
#
loop_
_entity_poly.entity_id
_entity_poly.type
_entity_poly.pdbx_seq_one_letter_code
_entity_poly.pdbx_strand_id
1 'polypeptide(L)'
;MNRAWLDRQKSLAINASFQQPGHANETASDYVNRKVGLLDLVYDYTDSELMIEVLKTAPESWSKLLDTQRFPTFHLFQDAVSWHEHILTGGSKDSLSDFDRRLKNLEAKAGPRANANLVGTGPSFGKPKFPRDDSNVSKGKTPEQKGARPCRYCGSPKHWDPECKHAKKGAKFRAKANLAAIYTEEDIQADLEYDALYY
;
A
#
# COMPACT_ATOMS: atom_id res chain seq x y z
N MET A 1 -41.27 30.61 30.38
CA MET A 1 -39.84 30.45 30.01
C MET A 1 -39.27 31.82 29.66
N ASN A 2 -38.06 32.17 30.11
CA ASN A 2 -37.45 33.47 29.81
C ASN A 2 -36.97 33.49 28.33
N ARG A 3 -37.35 34.52 27.56
CA ARG A 3 -36.98 34.67 26.14
C ARG A 3 -35.47 34.64 25.92
N ALA A 4 -34.70 35.33 26.75
CA ALA A 4 -33.24 35.36 26.65
C ALA A 4 -32.61 33.98 26.94
N TRP A 5 -33.24 33.18 27.80
CA TRP A 5 -32.80 31.80 28.03
C TRP A 5 -33.12 30.92 26.83
N LEU A 6 -34.33 31.05 26.28
CA LEU A 6 -34.79 30.25 25.13
C LEU A 6 -33.95 30.54 23.88
N ASP A 7 -33.63 31.80 23.60
CA ASP A 7 -32.76 32.19 22.49
C ASP A 7 -31.34 31.61 22.63
N ARG A 8 -30.80 31.54 23.86
CA ARG A 8 -29.52 30.87 24.14
C ARG A 8 -29.60 29.37 23.89
N GLN A 9 -30.65 28.70 24.37
CA GLN A 9 -30.81 27.26 24.14
C GLN A 9 -30.98 26.93 22.66
N LYS A 10 -31.74 27.75 21.90
CA LYS A 10 -31.84 27.63 20.45
C LYS A 10 -30.47 27.67 19.78
N SER A 11 -29.65 28.65 20.15
CA SER A 11 -28.31 28.80 19.59
C SER A 11 -27.39 27.63 19.95
N LEU A 12 -27.45 27.13 21.19
CA LEU A 12 -26.68 25.97 21.62
C LEU A 12 -27.09 24.71 20.87
N ALA A 13 -28.39 24.47 20.72
CA ALA A 13 -28.92 23.31 20.04
C ALA A 13 -28.54 23.29 18.56
N ILE A 14 -28.67 24.42 17.85
CA ILE A 14 -28.31 24.54 16.43
C ILE A 14 -26.81 24.39 16.21
N ASN A 15 -25.98 25.06 17.03
CA ASN A 15 -24.53 25.13 16.80
C ASN A 15 -23.75 23.95 17.38
N ALA A 16 -24.40 23.09 18.16
CA ALA A 16 -23.75 21.90 18.73
C ALA A 16 -23.19 21.00 17.61
N SER A 17 -21.88 20.84 17.55
CA SER A 17 -21.21 20.03 16.51
C SER A 17 -20.51 18.82 17.10
N PHE A 18 -20.18 17.86 16.24
CA PHE A 18 -19.39 16.69 16.61
C PHE A 18 -17.98 17.10 17.07
N GLN A 19 -17.54 16.53 18.18
CA GLN A 19 -16.25 16.78 18.85
C GLN A 19 -15.95 18.26 19.07
N GLN A 20 -16.98 19.06 19.38
CA GLN A 20 -16.83 20.47 19.73
C GLN A 20 -15.93 20.65 20.97
N PRO A 21 -15.39 21.86 21.23
CA PRO A 21 -14.64 22.13 22.45
C PRO A 21 -15.39 21.68 23.71
N GLY A 22 -14.74 20.88 24.56
CA GLY A 22 -15.36 20.25 25.73
C GLY A 22 -15.92 18.83 25.50
N HIS A 23 -16.05 18.40 24.24
CA HIS A 23 -16.53 17.07 23.83
C HIS A 23 -15.57 16.36 22.88
N ALA A 24 -14.27 16.64 22.94
CA ALA A 24 -13.29 16.16 21.97
C ALA A 24 -13.20 14.63 21.83
N ASN A 25 -13.56 13.89 22.89
CA ASN A 25 -13.53 12.43 22.92
C ASN A 25 -14.94 11.81 22.78
N GLU A 26 -15.94 12.59 22.37
CA GLU A 26 -17.29 12.06 22.20
C GLU A 26 -17.34 11.05 21.05
N THR A 27 -18.08 9.98 21.27
CA THR A 27 -18.40 8.99 20.26
C THR A 27 -19.53 9.52 19.36
N ALA A 28 -19.73 8.90 18.20
CA ALA A 28 -20.81 9.26 17.30
C ALA A 28 -22.19 9.13 17.97
N SER A 29 -22.43 8.06 18.71
CA SER A 29 -23.65 7.87 19.49
C SER A 29 -23.82 8.93 20.58
N ASP A 30 -22.74 9.28 21.32
CA ASP A 30 -22.79 10.33 22.35
C ASP A 30 -23.21 11.68 21.76
N TYR A 31 -22.64 12.02 20.61
CA TYR A 31 -22.99 13.24 19.88
C TYR A 31 -24.46 13.27 19.46
N VAL A 32 -24.96 12.19 18.85
CA VAL A 32 -26.36 12.12 18.40
C VAL A 32 -27.30 12.28 19.58
N ASN A 33 -27.07 11.57 20.69
CA ASN A 33 -27.89 11.67 21.89
C ASN A 33 -27.84 13.08 22.50
N ARG A 34 -26.65 13.69 22.59
CA ARG A 34 -26.47 15.06 23.08
C ARG A 34 -27.20 16.07 22.20
N LYS A 35 -27.06 15.95 20.88
CA LYS A 35 -27.66 16.87 19.90
C LYS A 35 -29.18 16.80 19.95
N VAL A 36 -29.75 15.59 19.95
CA VAL A 36 -31.20 15.38 20.04
C VAL A 36 -31.75 15.94 21.35
N GLY A 37 -31.11 15.66 22.49
CA GLY A 37 -31.55 16.20 23.77
C GLY A 37 -31.56 17.74 23.84
N LEU A 38 -30.66 18.41 23.10
CA LEU A 38 -30.68 19.87 22.96
C LEU A 38 -31.80 20.36 22.03
N LEU A 39 -32.08 19.62 20.96
CA LEU A 39 -33.14 19.96 19.99
C LEU A 39 -34.53 19.79 20.62
N ASP A 40 -34.78 18.66 21.29
CA ASP A 40 -36.06 18.34 21.96
C ASP A 40 -36.42 19.33 23.08
N LEU A 41 -35.42 20.00 23.66
CA LEU A 41 -35.64 21.01 24.69
C LEU A 41 -36.31 22.28 24.11
N VAL A 42 -36.19 22.53 22.81
CA VAL A 42 -36.49 23.84 22.21
C VAL A 42 -37.36 23.78 20.95
N TYR A 43 -37.43 22.62 20.30
CA TYR A 43 -38.13 22.40 19.05
C TYR A 43 -38.95 21.11 19.10
N ASP A 44 -40.10 21.10 18.41
CA ASP A 44 -40.94 19.92 18.21
C ASP A 44 -40.67 19.35 16.81
N TYR A 45 -39.47 18.80 16.59
CA TYR A 45 -39.08 18.25 15.30
C TYR A 45 -39.64 16.84 15.07
N THR A 46 -39.93 16.54 13.81
CA THR A 46 -40.18 15.18 13.36
C THR A 46 -38.89 14.37 13.27
N ASP A 47 -38.99 13.04 13.28
CA ASP A 47 -37.82 12.13 13.17
C ASP A 47 -36.90 12.48 11.98
N SER A 48 -37.47 12.80 10.82
CA SER A 48 -36.70 13.17 9.63
C SER A 48 -36.00 14.52 9.77
N GLU A 49 -36.65 15.51 10.38
CA GLU A 49 -36.05 16.81 10.68
C GLU A 49 -34.92 16.68 11.72
N LEU A 50 -35.10 15.83 12.73
CA LEU A 50 -34.05 15.50 13.71
C LEU A 50 -32.83 14.89 13.03
N MET A 51 -33.01 13.89 12.17
CA MET A 51 -31.90 13.27 11.42
C MET A 51 -31.14 14.30 10.58
N ILE A 52 -31.86 15.18 9.88
CA ILE A 52 -31.27 16.22 9.02
C ILE A 52 -30.46 17.22 9.87
N GLU A 53 -31.02 17.73 10.96
CA GLU A 53 -30.33 18.70 11.82
C GLU A 53 -29.13 18.09 12.56
N VAL A 54 -29.20 16.81 12.93
CA VAL A 54 -28.06 16.07 13.48
C VAL A 54 -26.92 15.98 12.47
N LEU A 55 -27.21 15.59 11.22
CA LEU A 55 -26.18 15.44 10.18
C LEU A 55 -25.61 16.76 9.67
N LYS A 56 -26.38 17.84 9.70
CA LYS A 56 -25.95 19.18 9.27
C LYS A 56 -24.74 19.71 10.04
N THR A 57 -24.59 19.30 11.30
CA THR A 57 -23.46 19.68 12.17
C THR A 57 -22.50 18.52 12.46
N ALA A 58 -22.70 17.39 11.78
CA ALA A 58 -21.79 16.25 11.77
C ALA A 58 -20.72 16.41 10.67
N PRO A 59 -19.64 15.62 10.71
CA PRO A 59 -18.64 15.59 9.64
C PRO A 59 -19.26 15.14 8.30
N GLU A 60 -18.81 15.73 7.19
CA GLU A 60 -19.31 15.42 5.84
C GLU A 60 -19.13 13.93 5.47
N SER A 61 -18.13 13.24 6.06
CA SER A 61 -17.95 11.80 5.85
C SER A 61 -19.14 10.96 6.31
N TRP A 62 -19.96 11.45 7.25
CA TRP A 62 -21.11 10.72 7.78
C TRP A 62 -22.25 10.62 6.77
N SER A 63 -22.48 11.66 5.95
CA SER A 63 -23.56 11.66 4.94
C SER A 63 -23.36 10.61 3.84
N LYS A 64 -22.12 10.14 3.66
CA LYS A 64 -21.79 9.03 2.74
C LYS A 64 -22.23 7.67 3.27
N LEU A 65 -22.35 7.54 4.60
CA LEU A 65 -22.67 6.28 5.28
C LEU A 65 -24.12 6.25 5.80
N LEU A 66 -24.63 7.41 6.18
CA LEU A 66 -25.95 7.59 6.77
C LEU A 66 -26.83 8.40 5.81
N ASP A 67 -27.65 7.69 5.04
CA ASP A 67 -28.66 8.27 4.15
C ASP A 67 -29.99 8.37 4.90
N THR A 68 -30.41 9.59 5.25
CA THR A 68 -31.62 9.84 6.05
C THR A 68 -32.91 9.39 5.37
N GLN A 69 -32.93 9.27 4.04
CA GLN A 69 -34.11 8.80 3.30
C GLN A 69 -34.37 7.31 3.50
N ARG A 70 -33.38 6.56 3.99
CA ARG A 70 -33.49 5.11 4.22
C ARG A 70 -34.05 4.75 5.58
N PHE A 71 -34.09 5.71 6.51
CA PHE A 71 -34.51 5.47 7.89
C PHE A 71 -35.89 6.07 8.12
N PRO A 72 -36.95 5.25 8.23
CA PRO A 72 -38.31 5.75 8.45
C PRO A 72 -38.54 6.27 9.87
N THR A 73 -37.71 5.88 10.83
CA THR A 73 -37.79 6.32 12.23
C THR A 73 -36.43 6.66 12.79
N PHE A 74 -36.40 7.57 13.75
CA PHE A 74 -35.17 8.04 14.40
C PHE A 74 -34.41 6.91 15.10
N HIS A 75 -35.12 5.96 15.68
CA HIS A 75 -34.53 4.78 16.32
C HIS A 75 -33.66 3.97 15.35
N LEU A 76 -34.13 3.72 14.12
CA LEU A 76 -33.35 2.96 13.13
C LEU A 76 -32.10 3.73 12.67
N PHE A 77 -32.18 5.06 12.66
CA PHE A 77 -31.01 5.91 12.44
C PHE A 77 -30.01 5.79 13.60
N GLN A 78 -30.47 5.80 14.86
CA GLN A 78 -29.61 5.57 16.03
C GLN A 78 -28.95 4.19 16.00
N ASP A 79 -29.68 3.14 15.64
CA ASP A 79 -29.13 1.79 15.48
C ASP A 79 -28.02 1.79 14.41
N ALA A 80 -28.24 2.46 13.28
CA ALA A 80 -27.25 2.58 12.23
C ALA A 80 -26.00 3.36 12.68
N VAL A 81 -26.16 4.43 13.46
CA VAL A 81 -25.04 5.18 14.05
C VAL A 81 -24.23 4.26 14.96
N SER A 82 -24.90 3.54 15.88
CA SER A 82 -24.23 2.63 16.82
C SER A 82 -23.51 1.47 16.12
N TRP A 83 -24.05 0.97 15.00
CA TRP A 83 -23.42 -0.07 14.21
C TRP A 83 -22.12 0.43 13.54
N HIS A 84 -22.13 1.67 13.05
CA HIS A 84 -21.00 2.28 12.35
C HIS A 84 -20.08 3.11 13.27
N GLU A 85 -20.24 3.00 14.60
CA GLU A 85 -19.57 3.83 15.61
C GLU A 85 -18.06 4.01 15.37
N HIS A 86 -17.38 2.90 15.10
CA HIS A 86 -15.93 2.86 14.87
C HIS A 86 -15.50 3.61 13.60
N ILE A 87 -16.33 3.57 12.55
CA ILE A 87 -16.08 4.26 11.29
C ILE A 87 -16.40 5.75 11.43
N LEU A 88 -17.51 6.08 12.11
CA LEU A 88 -17.96 7.45 12.30
C LEU A 88 -17.04 8.24 13.25
N THR A 89 -16.45 7.57 14.25
CA THR A 89 -15.56 8.19 15.24
C THR A 89 -14.09 8.24 14.76
N GLY A 90 -13.60 7.21 14.07
CA GLY A 90 -12.17 7.04 13.74
C GLY A 90 -11.81 7.00 12.25
N GLY A 91 -12.79 6.86 11.36
CA GLY A 91 -12.57 6.50 9.95
C GLY A 91 -11.77 7.49 9.10
N SER A 92 -11.56 8.73 9.56
CA SER A 92 -10.81 9.73 8.78
C SER A 92 -9.38 9.97 9.25
N LYS A 93 -9.04 9.78 10.53
CA LYS A 93 -7.70 10.12 11.05
C LYS A 93 -6.76 8.92 11.01
N ASP A 94 -7.25 7.73 11.35
CA ASP A 94 -6.41 6.52 11.41
C ASP A 94 -6.17 5.91 10.03
N SER A 95 -7.19 5.86 9.16
CA SER A 95 -7.05 5.27 7.82
C SER A 95 -6.12 6.05 6.90
N LEU A 96 -6.11 7.40 6.96
CA LEU A 96 -5.16 8.19 6.19
C LEU A 96 -3.73 8.02 6.71
N SER A 97 -3.54 8.01 8.03
CA SER A 97 -2.21 7.80 8.61
C SER A 97 -1.65 6.41 8.34
N ASP A 98 -2.48 5.37 8.37
CA ASP A 98 -2.06 3.99 8.09
C ASP A 98 -1.88 3.74 6.60
N PHE A 99 -2.69 4.37 5.75
CA PHE A 99 -2.50 4.36 4.30
C PHE A 99 -1.19 5.06 3.92
N ASP A 100 -0.91 6.24 4.48
CA ASP A 100 0.31 7.00 4.23
C ASP A 100 1.55 6.27 4.78
N ARG A 101 1.42 5.62 5.95
CA ARG A 101 2.44 4.72 6.51
C ARG A 101 2.67 3.49 5.62
N ARG A 102 1.61 2.88 5.09
CA ARG A 102 1.69 1.75 4.14
C ARG A 102 2.32 2.18 2.83
N LEU A 103 1.96 3.35 2.30
CA LEU A 103 2.52 3.91 1.08
C LEU A 103 4.01 4.20 1.25
N LYS A 104 4.42 4.86 2.33
CA LYS A 104 5.84 5.06 2.66
C LYS A 104 6.61 3.75 2.84
N ASN A 105 5.99 2.74 3.43
CA ASN A 105 6.60 1.41 3.56
C ASN A 105 6.74 0.69 2.21
N LEU A 106 5.82 0.91 1.27
CA LEU A 106 5.88 0.40 -0.09
C LEU A 106 6.95 1.15 -0.89
N GLU A 107 7.01 2.47 -0.79
CA GLU A 107 8.03 3.31 -1.43
C GLU A 107 9.43 2.99 -0.90
N ALA A 108 9.59 2.79 0.42
CA ALA A 108 10.86 2.39 1.02
C ALA A 108 11.30 0.97 0.62
N LYS A 109 10.35 0.09 0.26
CA LYS A 109 10.65 -1.26 -0.26
C LYS A 109 10.78 -1.30 -1.79
N ALA A 110 10.23 -0.31 -2.48
CA ALA A 110 10.33 -0.12 -3.92
C ALA A 110 11.60 0.64 -4.31
N GLY A 111 12.74 0.26 -3.72
CA GLY A 111 14.01 0.49 -4.41
C GLY A 111 13.98 -0.20 -5.77
N PRO A 112 14.64 0.33 -6.81
CA PRO A 112 14.58 -0.21 -8.16
C PRO A 112 15.26 -1.58 -8.20
N ARG A 113 14.50 -2.64 -7.90
CA ARG A 113 14.82 -3.98 -8.39
C ARG A 113 14.29 -4.06 -9.80
N ALA A 114 14.98 -3.35 -10.69
CA ALA A 114 14.93 -3.62 -12.10
C ALA A 114 15.51 -5.03 -12.28
N ASN A 115 14.65 -6.04 -12.19
CA ASN A 115 14.94 -7.33 -12.79
C ASN A 115 14.82 -7.14 -14.31
N ALA A 116 15.72 -6.35 -14.89
CA ALA A 116 16.06 -6.53 -16.29
C ALA A 116 16.68 -7.92 -16.34
N ASN A 117 15.91 -8.91 -16.78
CA ASN A 117 16.39 -10.28 -16.94
C ASN A 117 17.43 -10.26 -18.06
N LEU A 118 18.68 -9.94 -17.69
CA LEU A 118 19.82 -10.00 -18.59
C LEU A 118 19.91 -11.42 -19.15
N VAL A 119 20.15 -11.54 -20.45
CA VAL A 119 20.23 -12.84 -21.13
C VAL A 119 21.26 -13.71 -20.42
N GLY A 120 20.87 -14.94 -20.06
CA GLY A 120 21.68 -15.87 -19.29
C GLY A 120 21.47 -15.87 -17.77
N THR A 121 20.57 -15.04 -17.23
CA THR A 121 20.20 -15.06 -15.81
C THR A 121 19.20 -16.19 -15.54
N GLY A 122 19.54 -17.13 -14.66
CA GLY A 122 18.67 -18.25 -14.26
C GLY A 122 18.59 -18.41 -12.73
N PRO A 123 17.64 -19.20 -12.20
CA PRO A 123 17.50 -19.48 -10.77
C PRO A 123 18.78 -19.96 -10.08
N SER A 124 19.64 -20.68 -10.81
CA SER A 124 20.92 -21.18 -10.30
C SER A 124 22.06 -20.15 -10.36
N PHE A 125 21.81 -18.93 -10.85
CA PHE A 125 22.82 -17.88 -10.99
C PHE A 125 23.12 -17.22 -9.63
N GLY A 126 24.01 -17.86 -8.88
CA GLY A 126 24.48 -17.39 -7.58
C GLY A 126 25.51 -16.27 -7.63
N LYS A 127 25.90 -15.78 -6.44
CA LYS A 127 26.94 -14.74 -6.30
C LYS A 127 28.30 -15.25 -6.81
N PRO A 128 29.08 -14.41 -7.54
CA PRO A 128 30.43 -14.76 -7.96
C PRO A 128 31.33 -15.12 -6.78
N LYS A 129 32.22 -16.11 -6.98
CA LYS A 129 33.15 -16.59 -5.94
C LYS A 129 34.43 -15.77 -5.86
N PHE A 130 34.78 -15.07 -6.94
CA PHE A 130 36.01 -14.30 -7.04
C PHE A 130 35.72 -12.79 -7.06
N PRO A 131 36.69 -11.95 -6.62
CA PRO A 131 36.56 -10.50 -6.73
C PRO A 131 36.36 -10.06 -8.19
N ARG A 132 35.61 -8.98 -8.37
CA ARG A 132 35.35 -8.38 -9.68
C ARG A 132 36.64 -7.95 -10.36
N ASP A 133 36.79 -8.36 -11.62
CA ASP A 133 37.97 -8.07 -12.43
C ASP A 133 37.54 -7.34 -13.71
N ASP A 134 37.62 -6.01 -13.66
CA ASP A 134 37.26 -5.12 -14.78
C ASP A 134 38.46 -4.78 -15.68
N SER A 135 39.64 -5.35 -15.39
CA SER A 135 40.85 -5.17 -16.19
C SER A 135 40.91 -6.17 -17.35
N ASN A 136 40.25 -7.32 -17.21
CA ASN A 136 40.04 -8.27 -18.30
C ASN A 136 38.87 -7.82 -19.17
N VAL A 137 39.13 -7.46 -20.43
CA VAL A 137 38.12 -6.95 -21.37
C VAL A 137 38.12 -7.82 -22.61
N SER A 138 36.93 -8.26 -23.05
CA SER A 138 36.77 -9.00 -24.31
C SER A 138 37.30 -8.19 -25.49
N LYS A 139 37.92 -8.87 -26.46
CA LYS A 139 38.36 -8.21 -27.71
C LYS A 139 37.18 -7.76 -28.60
N GLY A 140 36.02 -8.37 -28.42
CA GLY A 140 34.79 -8.07 -29.15
C GLY A 140 33.73 -7.37 -28.29
N LYS A 141 32.45 -7.52 -28.67
CA LYS A 141 31.33 -7.01 -27.87
C LYS A 141 31.30 -7.67 -26.50
N THR A 142 31.19 -6.86 -25.44
CA THR A 142 31.12 -7.36 -24.06
C THR A 142 29.71 -7.85 -23.73
N PRO A 143 29.54 -8.67 -22.67
CA PRO A 143 28.22 -9.02 -22.15
C PRO A 143 27.33 -7.80 -21.90
N GLU A 144 27.90 -6.73 -21.33
CA GLU A 144 27.20 -5.46 -21.09
C GLU A 144 26.58 -4.88 -22.37
N GLN A 145 27.35 -4.87 -23.46
CA GLN A 145 26.91 -4.33 -24.75
C GLN A 145 25.86 -5.20 -25.44
N LYS A 146 25.84 -6.51 -25.15
CA LYS A 146 24.84 -7.46 -25.68
C LYS A 146 23.64 -7.64 -24.75
N GLY A 147 23.56 -6.92 -23.62
CA GLY A 147 22.49 -7.10 -22.63
C GLY A 147 22.50 -8.47 -21.95
N ALA A 148 23.66 -9.11 -21.92
CA ALA A 148 23.87 -10.41 -21.27
C ALA A 148 24.33 -10.22 -19.82
N ARG A 149 24.13 -11.26 -19.00
CA ARG A 149 24.53 -11.24 -17.59
C ARG A 149 26.06 -11.07 -17.42
N PRO A 150 26.52 -10.50 -16.30
CA PRO A 150 27.94 -10.42 -16.00
C PRO A 150 28.55 -11.82 -15.78
N CYS A 151 29.88 -11.89 -15.79
CA CYS A 151 30.61 -13.13 -15.64
C CYS A 151 30.25 -13.88 -14.34
N ARG A 152 29.95 -15.17 -14.44
CA ARG A 152 29.59 -16.07 -13.32
C ARG A 152 30.72 -16.22 -12.29
N TYR A 153 31.97 -16.07 -12.71
CA TYR A 153 33.13 -16.30 -11.85
C TYR A 153 33.48 -15.09 -10.99
N CYS A 154 33.56 -13.90 -11.59
CA CYS A 154 34.00 -12.66 -10.94
C CYS A 154 32.94 -11.55 -10.90
N GLY A 155 31.85 -11.65 -11.68
CA GLY A 155 30.82 -10.60 -11.75
C GLY A 155 31.17 -9.40 -12.63
N SER A 156 32.26 -9.47 -13.41
CA SER A 156 32.61 -8.41 -14.37
C SER A 156 31.70 -8.48 -15.61
N PRO A 157 31.12 -7.36 -16.07
CA PRO A 157 30.34 -7.31 -17.30
C PRO A 157 31.20 -7.07 -18.56
N LYS A 158 32.53 -6.92 -18.39
CA LYS A 158 33.46 -6.56 -19.46
C LYS A 158 34.07 -7.73 -20.22
N HIS A 159 33.90 -8.96 -19.72
CA HIS A 159 34.37 -10.15 -20.41
C HIS A 159 33.40 -11.32 -20.29
N TRP A 160 33.44 -12.23 -21.26
CA TRP A 160 32.62 -13.44 -21.26
C TRP A 160 33.14 -14.47 -20.27
N ASP A 161 32.27 -15.38 -19.82
CA ASP A 161 32.63 -16.47 -18.89
C ASP A 161 33.89 -17.26 -19.31
N PRO A 162 34.07 -17.68 -20.58
CA PRO A 162 35.24 -18.46 -21.00
C PRO A 162 36.56 -17.67 -20.97
N GLU A 163 36.48 -16.34 -21.06
CA GLU A 163 37.64 -15.44 -21.08
C GLU A 163 38.12 -15.07 -19.67
N CYS A 164 37.37 -15.45 -18.63
CA CYS A 164 37.77 -15.18 -17.25
C CYS A 164 39.05 -15.92 -16.87
N LYS A 165 39.96 -15.26 -16.13
CA LYS A 165 41.16 -15.90 -15.56
C LYS A 165 40.84 -17.10 -14.65
N HIS A 166 39.67 -17.09 -14.03
CA HIS A 166 39.19 -18.15 -13.14
C HIS A 166 38.39 -19.24 -13.87
N ALA A 167 38.14 -19.08 -15.18
CA ALA A 167 37.48 -20.09 -15.99
C ALA A 167 38.41 -21.29 -16.20
N LYS A 168 37.87 -22.49 -16.08
CA LYS A 168 38.62 -23.73 -16.36
C LYS A 168 38.78 -23.88 -17.88
N LYS A 169 39.94 -23.50 -18.41
CA LYS A 169 40.29 -23.66 -19.84
C LYS A 169 40.15 -25.14 -20.24
N GLY A 170 39.42 -25.41 -21.33
CA GLY A 170 39.21 -26.76 -21.86
C GLY A 170 37.97 -27.50 -21.32
N ALA A 171 37.22 -26.92 -20.38
CA ALA A 171 35.89 -27.42 -20.02
C ALA A 171 34.84 -26.91 -21.01
N LYS A 172 34.92 -27.35 -22.28
CA LYS A 172 33.72 -27.32 -23.14
C LYS A 172 32.63 -28.09 -22.40
N PHE A 173 31.42 -27.51 -22.34
CA PHE A 173 30.23 -28.02 -21.67
C PHE A 173 30.41 -29.44 -21.15
N ARG A 174 30.57 -29.56 -19.83
CA ARG A 174 30.44 -30.87 -19.21
C ARG A 174 28.99 -31.28 -19.43
N ALA A 175 28.73 -31.98 -20.52
CA ALA A 175 27.72 -33.02 -20.54
C ALA A 175 28.12 -33.98 -19.42
N LYS A 176 27.69 -33.68 -18.20
CA LYS A 176 27.75 -34.62 -17.10
C LYS A 176 26.74 -35.68 -17.48
N ALA A 177 27.20 -36.68 -18.22
CA ALA A 177 26.39 -37.77 -18.76
C ALA A 177 25.73 -38.61 -17.66
N ASN A 178 25.99 -38.35 -16.38
CA ASN A 178 25.35 -39.01 -15.25
C ASN A 178 25.30 -38.02 -14.09
N LEU A 179 24.13 -37.50 -13.72
CA LEU A 179 23.70 -37.14 -12.34
C LEU A 179 22.41 -36.32 -12.39
N ALA A 180 21.38 -36.85 -11.73
CA ALA A 180 20.09 -36.20 -11.52
C ALA A 180 20.22 -34.85 -10.78
N ALA A 181 19.37 -33.90 -11.20
CA ALA A 181 18.86 -32.73 -10.47
C ALA A 181 19.88 -31.71 -9.89
N ILE A 182 20.15 -30.62 -10.63
CA ILE A 182 20.38 -29.27 -10.05
C ILE A 182 19.88 -28.16 -11.01
N TYR A 183 20.05 -28.30 -12.33
CA TYR A 183 19.65 -27.28 -13.30
C TYR A 183 18.18 -27.44 -13.71
N THR A 184 17.43 -26.33 -13.71
CA THR A 184 16.08 -26.28 -14.28
C THR A 184 16.14 -26.18 -15.81
N GLU A 185 15.04 -26.47 -16.50
CA GLU A 185 14.92 -26.20 -17.94
C GLU A 185 15.20 -24.74 -18.28
N GLU A 186 14.79 -23.82 -17.39
CA GLU A 186 15.07 -22.38 -17.48
C GLU A 186 16.57 -22.07 -17.42
N ASP A 187 17.33 -22.74 -16.53
CA ASP A 187 18.79 -22.56 -16.45
C ASP A 187 19.48 -23.03 -17.75
N ILE A 188 19.00 -24.13 -18.34
CA ILE A 188 19.54 -24.67 -19.60
C ILE A 188 19.29 -23.67 -20.73
N GLN A 189 18.05 -23.17 -20.83
CA GLN A 189 17.68 -22.20 -21.85
C GLN A 189 18.48 -20.90 -21.70
N ALA A 190 18.63 -20.40 -20.47
CA ALA A 190 19.42 -19.21 -20.18
C ALA A 190 20.90 -19.39 -20.62
N ASP A 191 21.51 -20.54 -20.32
CA ASP A 191 22.89 -20.82 -20.75
C ASP A 191 23.03 -20.93 -22.27
N LEU A 192 22.05 -21.51 -22.97
CA LEU A 192 22.03 -21.55 -24.45
C LEU A 192 21.93 -20.16 -25.08
N GLU A 193 21.05 -19.31 -24.56
CA GLU A 193 20.89 -17.92 -25.04
C GLU A 193 22.13 -17.08 -24.79
N TYR A 194 22.78 -17.25 -23.63
CA TYR A 194 24.03 -16.58 -23.30
C TYR A 194 25.16 -16.97 -24.27
N ASP A 195 25.27 -18.27 -24.57
CA ASP A 195 26.28 -18.79 -25.48
C ASP A 195 26.05 -18.37 -26.93
N ALA A 196 24.78 -18.30 -27.37
CA ALA A 196 24.41 -17.77 -28.68
C ALA A 196 24.81 -16.29 -28.85
N LEU A 197 24.91 -15.54 -27.75
CA LEU A 197 25.45 -14.18 -27.78
C LEU A 197 26.98 -14.14 -27.74
N TYR A 198 27.67 -15.22 -27.38
CA TYR A 198 29.14 -15.22 -27.34
C TYR A 198 29.77 -15.57 -28.69
N TYR A 199 29.25 -16.58 -29.39
CA TYR A 199 29.69 -16.99 -30.72
C TYR A 199 29.08 -16.12 -31.85
#